data_AF-A0A8H7FND4-F1
#
_entry.id   AF-A0A8H7FND4-F1
#
_cell.length_a   1.000
_cell.length_b   1.000
_cell.length_c   1.000
_cell.angle_alpha   90.00
_cell.angle_beta   90.00
_cell.angle_gamma   90.00
#
_symmetry.space_group_name_H-M   'P 1'
#
loop_
_entity.id
_entity.type
_entity.pdbx_description
1 polymer ?
#
loop_
_entity_poly.entity_id
_entity_poly.type
_entity_poly.pdbx_seq_one_letter_code
_entity_poly.pdbx_strand_id
1 'polypeptide(L)'
;MRASFALLLKLIRDRRQINPEHWLAVMDRFFAVADADDSLRMDTLNIHDLCAQLYHHGVYKVRDYEYRPPKIGRFVGWTTVPPLVRIILTVPRESVQVLQDHAEKVPTPLLQCDVGGKVSLNIFADIHVAFGRVIPMGERARPWVVFEEDPAGFHGTSSLLVSFIMPTRLLTDFEPAEVINVNFSVRSIPGPVTTILAPILGLKLSLFSAKLMDRSLVQVLPEVPAVSAHTTPAQVHATTPGQIGPSNAVSIDLDEECELVSALTSRIPIENQEARQLFAAGATPQIKQISACTMQINLGRFTQRLVYPFPIIGIPIIHTFQAEPLIPTLQVVVPASGPFKADGMQLNRYPVVGDPNRMTPWNVHRLHLNSLPIIDTKAKNLEQWLDNHIGSMMSMRERSVRKKNGDDVLVSLKDTIHALFVRSSGIQGGAMKRAFSLSDSTNNSDTIIFVSDLRYDLHSHTVVCDAYALPLTKPLVQELSAPLGKLAHSGNLVNFKQDLQSWKQMLPALVERCRYSWSHGPNCEYKSNDNIPLTVATESDPLCSCGRGKDVDGMLKNSDWSKFAPHVTRMALSPLFAVSYLETVIRHPNERRCFVCRKKGKMKTCTKCQKVRYCGPVCQKRDWRLHKEKCRP
;
A
#
# COMPACT_ATOMS: atom_id res chain seq x y z
N MET A 1 -9.52 11.26 0.14
CA MET A 1 -8.07 11.20 -0.15
C MET A 1 -7.74 12.00 -1.40
N ARG A 2 -7.91 13.33 -1.36
CA ARG A 2 -7.52 14.25 -2.45
C ARG A 2 -6.23 14.99 -2.13
N ALA A 3 -6.04 15.40 -0.88
CA ALA A 3 -4.77 15.89 -0.37
C ALA A 3 -3.62 14.90 -0.60
N SER A 4 -3.79 13.62 -0.22
CA SER A 4 -2.78 12.58 -0.46
C SER A 4 -2.43 12.43 -1.94
N PHE A 5 -3.41 12.58 -2.84
CA PHE A 5 -3.18 12.53 -4.29
C PHE A 5 -2.41 13.78 -4.77
N ALA A 6 -2.77 14.97 -4.31
CA ALA A 6 -2.03 16.20 -4.62
C ALA A 6 -0.57 16.10 -4.13
N LEU A 7 -0.35 15.58 -2.92
CA LEU A 7 1.00 15.33 -2.37
C LEU A 7 1.78 14.29 -3.18
N LEU A 8 1.12 13.24 -3.67
CA LEU A 8 1.74 12.27 -4.57
C LEU A 8 2.17 12.93 -5.90
N LEU A 9 1.30 13.74 -6.51
CA LEU A 9 1.63 14.48 -7.73
C LEU A 9 2.79 15.45 -7.50
N LYS A 10 2.80 16.16 -6.36
CA LYS A 10 3.92 17.00 -5.94
C LYS A 10 5.22 16.22 -5.89
N LEU A 11 5.22 15.07 -5.19
CA LEU A 11 6.37 14.20 -5.08
C LEU A 11 6.86 13.72 -6.45
N ILE A 12 5.96 13.34 -7.35
CA ILE A 12 6.29 12.90 -8.71
C ILE A 12 6.94 14.03 -9.50
N ARG A 13 6.30 15.20 -9.55
CA ARG A 13 6.81 16.38 -10.28
C ARG A 13 8.19 16.79 -9.77
N ASP A 14 8.33 16.93 -8.45
CA ASP A 14 9.55 17.43 -7.82
C ASP A 14 10.69 16.40 -7.96
N ARG A 15 10.42 15.10 -7.79
CA ARG A 15 11.43 14.04 -7.94
C ARG A 15 11.89 13.84 -9.38
N ARG A 16 11.02 14.09 -10.36
CA ARG A 16 11.33 13.97 -11.79
C ARG A 16 11.82 15.26 -12.42
N GLN A 17 11.80 16.37 -11.68
CA GLN A 17 12.18 17.70 -12.18
C GLN A 17 11.46 18.03 -13.51
N ILE A 18 10.18 17.70 -13.60
CA ILE A 18 9.39 17.93 -14.81
C ILE A 18 9.31 19.44 -15.04
N ASN A 19 9.62 19.88 -16.26
CA ASN A 19 9.56 21.30 -16.59
C ASN A 19 8.11 21.84 -16.43
N PRO A 20 7.93 23.15 -16.15
CA PRO A 20 6.60 23.70 -15.89
C PRO A 20 5.60 23.52 -17.04
N GLU A 21 6.03 23.67 -18.30
CA GLU A 21 5.15 23.58 -19.47
C GLU A 21 4.62 22.16 -19.69
N HIS A 22 5.48 21.14 -19.62
CA HIS A 22 5.07 19.74 -19.68
C HIS A 22 4.19 19.37 -18.49
N TRP A 23 4.49 19.91 -17.30
CA TRP A 23 3.63 19.67 -16.13
C TRP A 23 2.22 20.25 -16.33
N LEU A 24 2.10 21.43 -16.91
CA LEU A 24 0.80 22.00 -17.28
C LEU A 24 0.07 21.09 -18.28
N ALA A 25 0.74 20.61 -19.32
CA ALA A 25 0.14 19.68 -20.29
C ALA A 25 -0.33 18.36 -19.64
N VAL A 26 0.43 17.82 -18.68
CA VAL A 26 0.03 16.64 -17.90
C VAL A 26 -1.23 16.91 -17.09
N MET A 27 -1.30 18.05 -16.40
CA MET A 27 -2.45 18.43 -15.59
C MET A 27 -3.69 18.72 -16.44
N ASP A 28 -3.53 19.39 -17.59
CA ASP A 28 -4.62 19.64 -18.54
C ASP A 28 -5.18 18.33 -19.09
N ARG A 29 -4.29 17.36 -19.42
CA ARG A 29 -4.72 16.02 -19.83
C ARG A 29 -5.44 15.29 -18.70
N PHE A 30 -4.98 15.40 -17.46
CA PHE A 30 -5.63 14.80 -16.30
C PHE A 30 -7.05 15.32 -16.13
N PHE A 31 -7.26 16.64 -16.17
CA PHE A 31 -8.60 17.23 -16.08
C PHE A 31 -9.48 16.86 -17.28
N ALA A 32 -8.94 16.84 -18.49
CA ALA A 32 -9.69 16.40 -19.67
C ALA A 32 -10.19 14.94 -19.56
N VAL A 33 -9.38 14.05 -18.96
CA VAL A 33 -9.79 12.66 -18.70
C VAL A 33 -10.83 12.60 -17.58
N ALA A 34 -10.65 13.37 -16.50
CA ALA A 34 -11.59 13.43 -15.40
C ALA A 34 -12.98 13.96 -15.83
N ASP A 35 -13.00 15.03 -16.64
CA ASP A 35 -14.23 15.62 -17.17
C ASP A 35 -14.96 14.67 -18.15
N ALA A 36 -14.22 13.83 -18.86
CA ALA A 36 -14.78 12.84 -19.77
C ALA A 36 -15.35 11.59 -19.05
N ASP A 37 -15.00 11.35 -17.79
CA ASP A 37 -15.46 10.20 -17.02
C ASP A 37 -16.82 10.47 -16.36
N ASP A 38 -17.89 9.90 -16.92
CA ASP A 38 -19.25 10.00 -16.39
C ASP A 38 -19.65 8.83 -15.46
N SER A 39 -18.70 7.96 -15.11
CA SER A 39 -18.97 6.73 -14.35
C SER A 39 -19.41 6.99 -12.91
N LEU A 40 -19.02 8.14 -12.34
CA LEU A 40 -19.32 8.56 -10.97
C LEU A 40 -19.91 9.98 -10.96
N ARG A 41 -21.17 10.12 -11.37
CA ARG A 41 -21.88 11.43 -11.49
C ARG A 41 -21.82 12.35 -10.25
N MET A 42 -21.65 11.79 -9.05
CA MET A 42 -21.58 12.56 -7.80
C MET A 42 -20.17 13.03 -7.44
N ASP A 43 -19.14 12.65 -8.22
CA ASP A 43 -17.76 13.03 -7.90
C ASP A 43 -17.50 14.53 -8.12
N THR A 44 -18.30 15.16 -8.99
CA THR A 44 -18.32 16.62 -9.22
C THR A 44 -18.53 17.42 -7.93
N LEU A 45 -19.24 16.89 -6.93
CA LEU A 45 -19.39 17.55 -5.62
C LEU A 45 -18.08 17.75 -4.87
N ASN A 46 -17.01 17.08 -5.29
CA ASN A 46 -15.73 17.11 -4.63
C ASN A 46 -14.61 17.73 -5.49
N ILE A 47 -14.93 18.20 -6.70
CA ILE A 47 -13.92 18.74 -7.62
C ILE A 47 -13.19 19.93 -6.98
N HIS A 48 -13.92 20.72 -6.19
CA HIS A 48 -13.38 21.88 -5.50
C HIS A 48 -12.42 21.52 -4.36
N ASP A 49 -12.61 20.38 -3.70
CA ASP A 49 -11.64 19.83 -2.74
C ASP A 49 -10.34 19.46 -3.47
N LEU A 50 -10.42 18.78 -4.62
CA LEU A 50 -9.24 18.44 -5.43
C LEU A 50 -8.49 19.70 -5.88
N CYS A 51 -9.19 20.67 -6.48
CA CYS A 51 -8.59 21.91 -6.95
C CYS A 51 -7.95 22.72 -5.82
N ALA A 52 -8.60 22.78 -4.65
CA ALA A 52 -8.06 23.47 -3.48
C ALA A 52 -6.76 22.83 -3.01
N GLN A 53 -6.71 21.50 -2.94
CA GLN A 53 -5.52 20.76 -2.51
C GLN A 53 -4.37 20.88 -3.52
N LEU A 54 -4.65 20.82 -4.82
CA LEU A 54 -3.66 21.04 -5.87
C LEU A 54 -3.04 22.44 -5.79
N TYR A 55 -3.86 23.47 -5.56
CA TYR A 55 -3.40 24.85 -5.45
C TYR A 55 -2.67 25.10 -4.13
N HIS A 56 -3.21 24.61 -3.01
CA HIS A 56 -2.60 24.75 -1.68
C HIS A 56 -1.20 24.15 -1.62
N HIS A 57 -0.98 22.99 -2.25
CA HIS A 57 0.33 22.34 -2.29
C HIS A 57 1.24 22.83 -3.42
N GLY A 58 0.81 23.84 -4.19
CA GLY A 58 1.57 24.42 -5.30
C GLY A 58 1.78 23.46 -6.46
N VAL A 59 0.87 22.51 -6.67
CA VAL A 59 0.93 21.47 -7.71
C VAL A 59 0.36 21.99 -9.02
N TYR A 60 -0.83 22.58 -8.98
CA TYR A 60 -1.49 23.11 -10.17
C TYR A 60 -2.46 24.22 -9.78
N LYS A 61 -2.56 25.25 -10.62
CA LYS A 61 -3.46 26.39 -10.43
C LYS A 61 -4.52 26.37 -11.54
N VAL A 62 -5.75 26.01 -11.18
CA VAL A 62 -6.90 26.16 -12.10
C VAL A 62 -7.19 27.63 -12.37
N ARG A 63 -7.72 27.94 -13.56
CA ARG A 63 -8.08 29.30 -14.00
C ARG A 63 -8.99 30.03 -13.02
N ASP A 64 -9.85 29.29 -12.33
CA ASP A 64 -10.74 29.80 -11.28
C ASP A 64 -10.02 30.58 -10.16
N TYR A 65 -8.73 30.31 -9.93
CA TYR A 65 -7.92 31.01 -8.92
C TYR A 65 -7.17 32.25 -9.47
N GLU A 66 -7.37 32.62 -10.73
CA GLU A 66 -6.88 33.89 -11.28
C GLU A 66 -7.82 35.05 -10.94
N TYR A 67 -9.10 34.75 -10.73
CA TYR A 67 -10.09 35.74 -10.32
C TYR A 67 -9.88 36.17 -8.85
N ARG A 68 -10.04 37.47 -8.59
CA ARG A 68 -9.97 38.03 -7.23
C ARG A 68 -11.36 37.95 -6.58
N PRO A 69 -11.53 37.17 -5.49
CA PRO A 69 -12.83 37.09 -4.83
C PRO A 69 -13.30 38.44 -4.29
N PRO A 70 -14.62 38.74 -4.35
CA PRO A 70 -15.15 40.00 -3.88
C PRO A 70 -15.16 40.10 -2.34
N LYS A 71 -15.09 41.32 -1.81
CA LYS A 71 -15.17 41.61 -0.36
C LYS A 71 -16.61 41.67 0.12
N ILE A 72 -17.33 40.55 0.05
CA ILE A 72 -18.74 40.43 0.48
C ILE A 72 -18.90 39.41 1.61
N GLY A 73 -20.07 39.38 2.26
CA GLY A 73 -20.37 38.44 3.33
C GLY A 73 -19.32 38.43 4.46
N ARG A 74 -18.65 37.29 4.64
CA ARG A 74 -17.58 37.12 5.66
C ARG A 74 -16.34 38.00 5.40
N PHE A 75 -16.15 38.50 4.18
CA PHE A 75 -14.91 39.13 3.71
C PHE A 75 -14.95 40.67 3.66
N VAL A 76 -16.09 41.31 3.97
CA VAL A 76 -16.28 42.78 3.85
C VAL A 76 -15.17 43.59 4.51
N GLY A 77 -14.62 43.10 5.64
CA GLY A 77 -13.58 43.81 6.38
C GLY A 77 -12.13 43.46 6.02
N TRP A 78 -11.89 42.50 5.12
CA TRP A 78 -10.53 41.97 4.88
C TRP A 78 -9.68 42.91 4.03
N THR A 79 -8.37 42.97 4.30
CA THR A 79 -7.43 43.72 3.45
C THR A 79 -7.36 43.11 2.05
N THR A 80 -7.19 41.79 1.98
CA THR A 80 -7.09 41.01 0.75
C THR A 80 -7.86 39.71 0.96
N VAL A 81 -8.64 39.30 -0.03
CA VAL A 81 -9.34 38.01 0.01
C VAL A 81 -8.52 37.00 -0.80
N PRO A 82 -7.87 36.01 -0.14
CA PRO A 82 -7.12 34.97 -0.83
C PRO A 82 -8.04 34.04 -1.63
N PRO A 83 -7.50 33.29 -2.63
CA PRO A 83 -8.28 32.30 -3.37
C PRO A 83 -8.75 31.11 -2.53
N LEU A 84 -8.05 30.83 -1.42
CA LEU A 84 -8.38 29.78 -0.46
C LEU A 84 -8.63 30.37 0.93
N VAL A 85 -9.54 29.76 1.65
CA VAL A 85 -9.80 30.04 3.07
C VAL A 85 -9.80 28.75 3.87
N ARG A 86 -9.47 28.88 5.15
CA ARG A 86 -9.64 27.83 6.13
C ARG A 86 -10.93 28.05 6.90
N ILE A 87 -11.75 27.01 6.94
CA ILE A 87 -12.94 26.96 7.77
C ILE A 87 -12.59 26.21 9.05
N ILE A 88 -13.05 26.71 10.19
CA ILE A 88 -13.03 25.99 11.46
C ILE A 88 -14.46 26.01 11.99
N LEU A 89 -15.05 24.81 12.08
CA LEU A 89 -16.38 24.58 12.64
C LEU A 89 -16.23 24.06 14.07
N THR A 90 -16.87 24.73 15.01
CA THR A 90 -17.01 24.27 16.40
C THR A 90 -18.25 23.39 16.48
N VAL A 91 -18.04 22.09 16.69
CA VAL A 91 -19.09 21.06 16.79
C VAL A 91 -19.31 20.73 18.28
N PRO A 92 -20.51 20.97 18.83
CA PRO A 92 -20.84 20.58 20.20
C PRO A 92 -20.61 19.08 20.43
N ARG A 93 -20.14 18.73 21.62
CA ARG A 93 -19.75 17.35 21.95
C ARG A 93 -20.91 16.36 21.82
N GLU A 94 -22.09 16.78 22.26
CA GLU A 94 -23.32 16.01 22.15
C GLU A 94 -23.67 15.65 20.70
N SER A 95 -23.24 16.44 19.71
CA SER A 95 -23.50 16.17 18.29
C SER A 95 -22.71 14.97 17.75
N VAL A 96 -21.58 14.61 18.39
CA VAL A 96 -20.76 13.44 18.01
C VAL A 96 -21.02 12.21 18.87
N GLN A 97 -21.87 12.33 19.91
CA GLN A 97 -22.21 11.24 20.83
C GLN A 97 -22.81 10.03 20.10
N VAL A 98 -23.61 10.28 19.06
CA VAL A 98 -24.21 9.24 18.20
C VAL A 98 -23.18 8.26 17.63
N LEU A 99 -21.94 8.71 17.39
CA LEU A 99 -20.86 7.85 16.89
C LEU A 99 -20.38 6.88 17.97
N GLN A 100 -20.34 7.33 19.23
CA GLN A 100 -19.98 6.48 20.38
C GLN A 100 -21.09 5.49 20.70
N ASP A 101 -22.34 5.96 20.72
CA ASP A 101 -23.52 5.13 21.03
C ASP A 101 -23.68 3.96 20.05
N HIS A 102 -23.12 4.09 18.83
CA HIS A 102 -23.18 3.09 17.78
C HIS A 102 -21.80 2.48 17.44
N ALA A 103 -20.77 2.71 18.24
CA ALA A 103 -19.40 2.28 17.93
C ALA A 103 -19.27 0.76 17.74
N GLU A 104 -20.06 -0.05 18.44
CA GLU A 104 -20.06 -1.52 18.26
C GLU A 104 -20.57 -1.95 16.88
N LYS A 105 -21.51 -1.21 16.31
CA LYS A 105 -22.15 -1.52 15.03
C LYS A 105 -21.50 -0.79 13.85
N VAL A 106 -20.95 0.40 14.12
CA VAL A 106 -20.32 1.31 13.16
C VAL A 106 -19.01 1.82 13.79
N PRO A 107 -17.94 1.00 13.81
CA PRO A 107 -16.74 1.32 14.58
C PRO A 107 -15.92 2.47 14.02
N THR A 108 -15.84 2.61 12.68
CA THR A 108 -15.00 3.62 12.02
C THR A 108 -15.73 4.27 10.85
N PRO A 109 -16.76 5.08 11.10
CA PRO A 109 -17.43 5.82 10.04
C PRO A 109 -16.46 6.83 9.41
N LEU A 110 -16.46 6.94 8.09
CA LEU A 110 -15.70 7.98 7.40
C LEU A 110 -16.42 9.32 7.59
N LEU A 111 -15.67 10.35 7.99
CA LEU A 111 -16.20 11.68 8.26
C LEU A 111 -15.79 12.65 7.15
N GLN A 112 -16.60 13.69 6.94
CA GLN A 112 -16.35 14.73 5.95
C GLN A 112 -17.01 16.05 6.37
N CYS A 113 -16.64 17.13 5.70
CA CYS A 113 -17.37 18.39 5.76
C CYS A 113 -18.12 18.66 4.46
N ASP A 114 -19.31 19.24 4.58
CA ASP A 114 -20.11 19.67 3.43
C ASP A 114 -20.43 21.15 3.55
N VAL A 115 -20.20 21.92 2.48
CA VAL A 115 -20.54 23.35 2.42
C VAL A 115 -21.48 23.59 1.26
N GLY A 116 -22.65 24.16 1.55
CA GLY A 116 -23.67 24.37 0.53
C GLY A 116 -24.86 25.17 1.01
N GLY A 117 -25.59 25.74 0.04
CA GLY A 117 -26.83 26.48 0.26
C GLY A 117 -28.05 25.70 -0.25
N LYS A 118 -28.95 26.39 -0.94
CA LYS A 118 -30.18 25.83 -1.51
C LYS A 118 -29.92 25.03 -2.78
N VAL A 119 -28.94 25.43 -3.59
CA VAL A 119 -28.66 24.85 -4.91
C VAL A 119 -27.23 24.35 -5.07
N SER A 120 -26.33 24.72 -4.17
CA SER A 120 -24.93 24.29 -4.15
C SER A 120 -24.66 23.27 -3.05
N LEU A 121 -23.76 22.33 -3.33
CA LEU A 121 -23.21 21.38 -2.35
C LEU A 121 -21.78 21.04 -2.74
N ASN A 122 -20.84 21.20 -1.81
CA ASN A 122 -19.42 20.92 -2.01
C ASN A 122 -18.92 20.09 -0.83
N ILE A 123 -18.20 19.01 -1.13
CA ILE A 123 -17.73 18.04 -0.14
C ILE A 123 -16.21 18.16 0.00
N PHE A 124 -15.76 18.27 1.24
CA PHE A 124 -14.34 18.35 1.63
C PHE A 124 -14.01 17.19 2.55
N ALA A 125 -13.12 16.30 2.07
CA ALA A 125 -12.76 15.10 2.80
C ALA A 125 -11.39 15.21 3.50
N ASP A 126 -10.61 16.26 3.19
CA ASP A 126 -9.37 16.57 3.89
C ASP A 126 -9.67 17.45 5.10
N ILE A 127 -10.10 16.80 6.18
CA ILE A 127 -10.49 17.43 7.43
C ILE A 127 -9.45 17.13 8.51
N HIS A 128 -9.19 18.12 9.36
CA HIS A 128 -8.44 17.97 10.60
C HIS A 128 -9.39 18.16 11.77
N VAL A 129 -9.30 17.28 12.75
CA VAL A 129 -10.18 17.30 13.93
C VAL A 129 -9.37 17.26 15.21
N ALA A 130 -9.80 18.03 16.20
CA ALA A 130 -9.23 18.00 17.54
C ALA A 130 -10.28 18.48 18.55
N PHE A 131 -10.31 17.89 19.75
CA PHE A 131 -11.12 18.42 20.83
C PHE A 131 -10.42 19.63 21.44
N GLY A 132 -11.17 20.69 21.74
CA GLY A 132 -10.60 21.90 22.29
C GLY A 132 -11.45 23.13 22.07
N ARG A 133 -10.81 24.30 22.16
CA ARG A 133 -11.43 25.60 21.91
C ARG A 133 -10.61 26.41 20.90
N VAL A 134 -11.32 27.18 20.08
CA VAL A 134 -10.73 28.16 19.17
C VAL A 134 -10.92 29.55 19.75
N ILE A 135 -9.85 30.32 19.82
CA ILE A 135 -9.88 31.70 20.30
C ILE A 135 -9.63 32.62 19.10
N PRO A 136 -10.64 33.39 18.66
CA PRO A 136 -10.48 34.37 17.60
C PRO A 136 -9.49 35.46 17.99
N MET A 137 -8.54 35.73 17.10
CA MET A 137 -7.47 36.71 17.30
C MET A 137 -7.30 37.58 16.04
N GLY A 138 -6.51 38.64 16.18
CA GLY A 138 -6.21 39.56 15.10
C GLY A 138 -7.34 40.56 14.81
N GLU A 139 -7.09 41.42 13.83
CA GLU A 139 -8.04 42.45 13.42
C GLU A 139 -9.02 41.91 12.38
N ARG A 140 -10.15 42.61 12.22
CA ARG A 140 -11.15 42.29 11.17
C ARG A 140 -10.53 42.25 9.75
N ALA A 141 -9.46 42.99 9.54
CA ALA A 141 -8.70 43.06 8.30
C ALA A 141 -7.83 41.83 8.02
N ARG A 142 -7.35 41.16 9.07
CA ARG A 142 -6.43 40.02 9.04
C ARG A 142 -6.71 39.07 10.21
N PRO A 143 -7.81 38.30 10.15
CA PRO A 143 -8.19 37.42 11.24
C PRO A 143 -7.26 36.20 11.31
N TRP A 144 -6.98 35.74 12.52
CA TRP A 144 -6.29 34.48 12.83
C TRP A 144 -6.87 33.88 14.11
N VAL A 145 -6.42 32.69 14.53
CA VAL A 145 -6.92 32.06 15.76
C VAL A 145 -5.80 31.39 16.54
N VAL A 146 -5.97 31.27 17.85
CA VAL A 146 -5.22 30.32 18.69
C VAL A 146 -6.08 29.09 18.90
N PHE A 147 -5.45 27.91 18.80
CA PHE A 147 -6.07 26.65 19.18
C PHE A 147 -5.56 26.22 20.56
N GLU A 148 -6.48 25.87 21.45
CA GLU A 148 -6.16 25.21 22.71
C GLU A 148 -6.79 23.81 22.71
N GLU A 149 -5.93 22.79 22.68
CA GLU A 149 -6.34 21.39 22.67
C GLU A 149 -6.85 20.95 24.05
N ASP A 150 -7.87 20.11 24.04
CA ASP A 150 -8.30 19.33 25.20
C ASP A 150 -7.52 18.02 25.22
N PRO A 151 -6.50 17.88 26.09
CA PRO A 151 -5.64 16.70 26.10
C PRO A 151 -6.39 15.42 26.54
N ALA A 152 -7.55 15.55 27.17
CA ALA A 152 -8.39 14.40 27.52
C ALA A 152 -9.19 13.87 26.33
N GLY A 153 -9.22 14.59 25.19
CA GLY A 153 -9.80 14.14 23.94
C GLY A 153 -11.25 13.69 24.08
N PHE A 154 -11.52 12.41 23.78
CA PHE A 154 -12.85 11.83 23.93
C PHE A 154 -13.36 11.78 25.38
N HIS A 155 -12.47 11.77 26.37
CA HIS A 155 -12.82 11.81 27.79
C HIS A 155 -12.88 13.22 28.37
N GLY A 156 -12.55 14.24 27.57
CA GLY A 156 -12.64 15.64 27.96
C GLY A 156 -14.05 16.22 27.87
N THR A 157 -14.15 17.53 28.03
CA THR A 157 -15.43 18.26 28.01
C THR A 157 -15.54 19.24 26.85
N SER A 158 -14.45 19.50 26.13
CA SER A 158 -14.43 20.51 25.08
C SER A 158 -15.18 20.05 23.83
N SER A 159 -15.63 21.02 23.02
CA SER A 159 -16.20 20.80 21.69
C SER A 159 -15.20 20.14 20.75
N LEU A 160 -15.70 19.50 19.70
CA LEU A 160 -14.87 19.03 18.60
C LEU A 160 -14.68 20.18 17.59
N LEU A 161 -13.45 20.54 17.29
CA LEU A 161 -13.15 21.46 16.21
C LEU A 161 -12.88 20.69 14.93
N VAL A 162 -13.48 21.13 13.82
CA VAL A 162 -13.27 20.54 12.50
C VAL A 162 -12.75 21.62 11.56
N SER A 163 -11.53 21.44 11.03
CA SER A 163 -10.89 22.36 10.10
C SER A 163 -10.69 21.76 8.72
N PHE A 164 -10.91 22.55 7.68
CA PHE A 164 -10.60 22.19 6.29
C PHE A 164 -10.34 23.44 5.45
N ILE A 165 -9.72 23.24 4.28
CA ILE A 165 -9.44 24.30 3.31
C ILE A 165 -10.49 24.25 2.20
N MET A 166 -10.94 25.40 1.71
CA MET A 166 -11.84 25.46 0.57
C MET A 166 -11.60 26.69 -0.31
N PRO A 167 -12.05 26.68 -1.59
CA PRO A 167 -12.05 27.85 -2.44
C PRO A 167 -12.96 28.96 -1.90
N THR A 168 -12.43 30.17 -1.80
CA THR A 168 -13.19 31.35 -1.35
C THR A 168 -14.41 31.61 -2.23
N ARG A 169 -14.29 31.39 -3.54
CA ARG A 169 -15.35 31.67 -4.51
C ARG A 169 -16.66 30.94 -4.22
N LEU A 170 -16.59 29.76 -3.58
CA LEU A 170 -17.78 29.00 -3.21
C LEU A 170 -18.62 29.70 -2.14
N LEU A 171 -18.04 30.66 -1.41
CA LEU A 171 -18.70 31.45 -0.39
C LEU A 171 -19.16 32.82 -0.88
N THR A 172 -18.88 33.17 -2.14
CA THR A 172 -19.16 34.50 -2.71
C THR A 172 -19.97 34.46 -4.01
N ASP A 173 -19.72 33.50 -4.89
CA ASP A 173 -20.12 33.63 -6.30
C ASP A 173 -21.40 32.85 -6.65
N PHE A 174 -21.75 31.83 -5.87
CA PHE A 174 -22.84 30.89 -6.20
C PHE A 174 -24.13 31.19 -5.44
N GLU A 175 -24.04 31.48 -4.14
CA GLU A 175 -25.18 31.77 -3.28
C GLU A 175 -24.82 32.84 -2.25
N PRO A 176 -25.80 33.63 -1.75
CA PRO A 176 -25.58 34.58 -0.67
C PRO A 176 -25.03 33.90 0.59
N ALA A 177 -24.07 34.53 1.27
CA ALA A 177 -23.40 33.95 2.43
C ALA A 177 -24.37 33.58 3.58
N GLU A 178 -25.51 34.26 3.67
CA GLU A 178 -26.55 34.08 4.67
C GLU A 178 -27.30 32.74 4.53
N VAL A 179 -27.35 32.18 3.32
CA VAL A 179 -28.04 30.90 3.07
C VAL A 179 -27.10 29.69 3.14
N ILE A 180 -25.79 29.92 3.14
CA ILE A 180 -24.77 28.85 3.17
C ILE A 180 -24.67 28.24 4.57
N ASN A 181 -24.64 26.92 4.62
CA ASN A 181 -24.35 26.15 5.83
C ASN A 181 -23.02 25.40 5.71
N VAL A 182 -22.32 25.27 6.83
CA VAL A 182 -21.16 24.40 7.01
C VAL A 182 -21.62 23.21 7.84
N ASN A 183 -21.42 22.00 7.32
CA ASN A 183 -21.90 20.77 7.93
C ASN A 183 -20.71 19.86 8.22
N PHE A 184 -20.77 19.18 9.36
CA PHE A 184 -19.95 18.02 9.67
C PHE A 184 -20.82 16.76 9.56
N SER A 185 -20.39 15.78 8.78
CA SER A 185 -21.24 14.69 8.35
C SER A 185 -20.49 13.36 8.28
N VAL A 186 -21.25 12.26 8.38
CA VAL A 186 -20.76 10.93 8.03
C VAL A 186 -20.87 10.74 6.52
N ARG A 187 -19.78 10.30 5.90
CA ARG A 187 -19.75 10.01 4.46
C ARG A 187 -20.73 8.89 4.13
N SER A 188 -21.63 9.17 3.19
CA SER A 188 -22.56 8.18 2.69
C SER A 188 -21.82 7.08 1.91
N ILE A 189 -21.83 5.87 2.46
CA ILE A 189 -21.24 4.68 1.85
C ILE A 189 -22.30 3.57 1.89
N PRO A 190 -22.57 2.86 0.78
CA PRO A 190 -23.47 1.71 0.81
C PRO A 190 -23.04 0.69 1.87
N GLY A 191 -23.94 0.33 2.79
CA GLY A 191 -23.66 -0.64 3.84
C GLY A 191 -24.20 -0.24 5.22
N PRO A 192 -23.73 -0.92 6.28
CA PRO A 192 -24.26 -0.76 7.65
C PRO A 192 -24.24 0.68 8.15
N VAL A 193 -23.20 1.45 7.82
CA VAL A 193 -23.05 2.86 8.20
C VAL A 193 -24.28 3.67 7.79
N THR A 194 -24.65 3.64 6.51
CA THR A 194 -25.81 4.40 6.01
C THR A 194 -27.12 3.80 6.52
N THR A 195 -27.26 2.48 6.56
CA THR A 195 -28.50 1.81 7.01
C THR A 195 -28.81 2.11 8.48
N ILE A 196 -27.79 2.20 9.33
CA ILE A 196 -27.95 2.42 10.77
C ILE A 196 -28.09 3.91 11.09
N LEU A 197 -27.28 4.76 10.44
CA LEU A 197 -27.21 6.18 10.81
C LEU A 197 -28.20 7.06 10.04
N ALA A 198 -28.66 6.69 8.84
CA ALA A 198 -29.62 7.52 8.09
C ALA A 198 -30.97 7.73 8.80
N PRO A 199 -31.54 6.74 9.51
CA PRO A 199 -32.74 6.98 10.33
C PRO A 199 -32.53 7.97 11.48
N ILE A 200 -31.29 8.17 11.92
CA ILE A 200 -30.93 9.02 13.07
C ILE A 200 -30.51 10.42 12.61
N LEU A 201 -29.64 10.48 11.60
CA LEU A 201 -29.00 11.71 11.10
C LEU A 201 -29.67 12.27 9.84
N GLY A 202 -30.73 11.61 9.36
CA GLY A 202 -31.38 11.90 8.10
C GLY A 202 -30.55 11.54 6.86
N LEU A 203 -31.11 11.84 5.68
CA LEU A 203 -30.51 11.47 4.39
C LEU A 203 -29.17 12.15 4.10
N LYS A 204 -28.89 13.29 4.75
CA LYS A 204 -27.61 13.99 4.62
C LYS A 204 -26.53 13.44 5.55
N LEU A 205 -26.89 12.56 6.49
CA LEU A 205 -25.99 12.02 7.50
C LEU A 205 -25.20 13.11 8.27
N SER A 206 -25.85 14.24 8.53
CA SER A 206 -25.21 15.38 9.18
C SER A 206 -25.18 15.16 10.69
N LEU A 207 -23.98 15.25 11.27
CA LEU A 207 -23.76 15.24 12.71
C LEU A 207 -24.05 16.63 13.29
N PHE A 208 -23.61 17.67 12.60
CA PHE A 208 -23.82 19.05 13.01
C PHE A 208 -23.85 19.99 11.80
N SER A 209 -24.61 21.09 11.93
CA SER A 209 -24.75 22.12 10.90
C SER A 209 -24.76 23.50 11.54
N ALA A 210 -23.98 24.42 10.99
CA ALA A 210 -23.97 25.82 11.40
C ALA A 210 -24.05 26.75 10.18
N LYS A 211 -24.67 27.91 10.37
CA LYS A 211 -24.70 28.97 9.35
C LYS A 211 -23.30 29.52 9.14
N LEU A 212 -22.90 29.75 7.89
CA LEU A 212 -21.61 30.37 7.57
C LEU A 212 -21.43 31.73 8.28
N MET A 213 -22.53 32.47 8.44
CA MET A 213 -22.54 33.78 9.08
C MET A 213 -22.46 33.74 10.61
N ASP A 214 -22.59 32.56 11.24
CA ASP A 214 -22.43 32.41 12.69
C ASP A 214 -20.93 32.48 13.06
N ARG A 215 -20.53 33.61 13.66
CA ARG A 215 -19.14 33.85 14.09
C ARG A 215 -18.76 33.10 15.36
N SER A 216 -19.73 32.57 16.12
CA SER A 216 -19.44 31.79 17.32
C SER A 216 -19.07 30.35 16.98
N LEU A 217 -19.71 29.79 15.95
CA LEU A 217 -19.50 28.40 15.53
C LEU A 217 -18.58 28.26 14.32
N VAL A 218 -18.53 29.25 13.42
CA VAL A 218 -17.78 29.18 12.16
C VAL A 218 -16.74 30.29 12.07
N GLN A 219 -15.46 29.92 12.19
CA GLN A 219 -14.34 30.80 11.86
C GLN A 219 -13.97 30.64 10.39
N VAL A 220 -13.66 31.76 9.74
CA VAL A 220 -13.18 31.81 8.35
C VAL A 220 -11.89 32.60 8.37
N LEU A 221 -10.79 31.97 7.96
CA LEU A 221 -9.43 32.51 8.05
C LEU A 221 -8.76 32.52 6.67
N PRO A 222 -7.88 33.49 6.39
CA PRO A 222 -7.11 33.50 5.16
C PRO A 222 -6.17 32.28 5.12
N GLU A 223 -6.17 31.56 4.00
CA GLU A 223 -5.24 30.44 3.78
C GLU A 223 -4.30 30.80 2.63
N VAL A 224 -3.00 30.63 2.85
CA VAL A 224 -1.96 30.87 1.84
C VAL A 224 -1.43 29.50 1.39
N PRO A 225 -1.15 29.29 0.09
CA PRO A 225 -0.50 28.07 -0.37
C PRO A 225 0.78 27.80 0.41
N ALA A 226 1.02 26.52 0.73
CA ALA A 226 2.24 26.10 1.39
C ALA A 226 3.44 26.47 0.51
N VAL A 227 4.29 27.38 0.98
CA VAL A 227 5.53 27.74 0.29
C VAL A 227 6.41 26.50 0.27
N SER A 228 6.66 25.98 -0.93
CA SER A 228 7.47 24.79 -1.08
C SER A 228 8.93 25.15 -0.83
N ALA A 229 9.48 24.74 0.31
CA ALA A 229 10.92 24.58 0.41
C ALA A 229 11.31 23.48 -0.59
N HIS A 230 11.97 23.85 -1.68
CA HIS A 230 12.58 22.90 -2.60
C HIS A 230 13.72 22.19 -1.87
N THR A 231 13.42 21.15 -1.09
CA THR A 231 14.44 20.19 -0.70
C THR A 231 14.71 19.32 -1.91
N THR A 232 15.69 19.71 -2.72
CA THR A 232 16.27 18.87 -3.76
C THR A 232 16.76 17.60 -3.08
N PRO A 233 16.17 16.41 -3.32
CA PRO A 233 16.79 15.18 -2.86
C PRO A 233 18.12 15.09 -3.59
N ALA A 234 19.23 15.01 -2.86
CA ALA A 234 20.53 14.78 -3.45
C ALA A 234 20.45 13.51 -4.31
N GLN A 235 20.60 13.66 -5.64
CA GLN A 235 20.85 12.52 -6.50
C GLN A 235 22.25 12.00 -6.13
N VAL A 236 22.28 10.96 -5.29
CA VAL A 236 23.52 10.23 -5.04
C VAL A 236 23.79 9.37 -6.29
N HIS A 237 24.35 10.00 -7.32
CA HIS A 237 25.05 9.27 -8.38
C HIS A 237 26.44 8.91 -7.85
N ALA A 238 26.49 7.91 -6.98
CA ALA A 238 27.75 7.25 -6.67
C ALA A 238 28.11 6.36 -7.87
N THR A 239 28.90 6.89 -8.81
CA THR A 239 29.61 6.09 -9.80
C THR A 239 30.51 5.13 -9.03
N THR A 240 30.11 3.87 -8.96
CA THR A 240 30.93 2.81 -8.37
C THR A 240 32.09 2.53 -9.35
N PRO A 241 33.34 2.38 -8.89
CA PRO A 241 34.44 1.97 -9.75
C PRO A 241 34.08 0.67 -10.49
N GLY A 242 34.20 0.65 -11.83
CA GLY A 242 33.89 -0.51 -12.67
C GLY A 242 32.55 -0.49 -13.44
N GLN A 243 31.82 0.63 -13.45
CA GLN A 243 30.62 0.81 -14.28
C GLN A 243 30.97 1.12 -15.76
N ILE A 244 30.08 0.73 -16.68
CA ILE A 244 30.20 0.95 -18.13
C ILE A 244 29.90 2.42 -18.47
N GLY A 245 28.89 3.00 -17.79
CA GLY A 245 28.54 4.42 -17.86
C GLY A 245 27.33 4.77 -16.98
N PRO A 246 26.84 6.02 -17.00
CA PRO A 246 25.73 6.45 -16.16
C PRO A 246 24.44 5.71 -16.49
N SER A 247 23.66 5.36 -15.45
CA SER A 247 22.32 4.78 -15.63
C SER A 247 21.28 5.89 -15.64
N ASN A 248 20.69 6.14 -16.81
CA ASN A 248 19.60 7.11 -16.95
C ASN A 248 18.28 6.61 -16.36
N ALA A 249 17.30 7.52 -16.24
CA ALA A 249 15.94 7.15 -15.85
C ALA A 249 15.35 6.13 -16.85
N VAL A 250 14.71 5.09 -16.31
CA VAL A 250 14.01 4.09 -17.13
C VAL A 250 12.81 4.74 -17.81
N SER A 251 12.74 4.65 -19.14
CA SER A 251 11.56 5.05 -19.91
C SER A 251 10.54 3.90 -19.92
N ILE A 252 9.26 4.25 -19.89
CA ILE A 252 8.15 3.32 -19.83
C ILE A 252 7.39 3.42 -21.14
N ASP A 253 7.24 2.29 -21.83
CA ASP A 253 6.36 2.17 -22.98
C ASP A 253 5.04 1.59 -22.49
N LEU A 254 3.93 2.19 -22.93
CA LEU A 254 2.58 1.68 -22.66
C LEU A 254 2.09 0.83 -23.84
N ASP A 255 1.02 0.06 -23.64
CA ASP A 255 0.30 -0.58 -24.74
C ASP A 255 -0.42 0.44 -25.62
N GLU A 256 -0.97 -0.02 -26.76
CA GLU A 256 -1.68 0.83 -27.73
C GLU A 256 -2.86 1.58 -27.09
N GLU A 257 -3.40 1.04 -26.00
CA GLU A 257 -4.47 1.61 -25.20
C GLU A 257 -4.03 2.60 -24.11
N CYS A 258 -2.73 2.72 -23.84
CA CYS A 258 -2.17 3.47 -22.71
C CYS A 258 -2.68 2.99 -21.34
N GLU A 259 -3.06 1.72 -21.21
CA GLU A 259 -3.61 1.12 -19.99
C GLU A 259 -2.57 0.28 -19.24
N LEU A 260 -1.67 -0.41 -19.94
CA LEU A 260 -0.69 -1.31 -19.35
C LEU A 260 0.73 -0.92 -19.75
N VAL A 261 1.68 -1.20 -18.86
CA VAL A 261 3.11 -1.11 -19.19
C VAL A 261 3.47 -2.27 -20.13
N SER A 262 3.91 -1.94 -21.34
CA SER A 262 4.36 -2.91 -22.33
C SER A 262 5.85 -3.22 -22.16
N ALA A 263 6.69 -2.20 -21.99
CA ALA A 263 8.13 -2.36 -21.83
C ALA A 263 8.76 -1.28 -20.94
N LEU A 264 9.91 -1.63 -20.37
CA LEU A 264 10.77 -0.76 -19.59
C LEU A 264 12.14 -0.70 -20.24
N THR A 265 12.59 0.51 -20.55
CA THR A 265 13.80 0.73 -21.32
C THR A 265 14.83 1.50 -20.49
N SER A 266 16.00 0.89 -20.28
CA SER A 266 17.18 1.56 -19.73
C SER A 266 18.19 1.88 -20.84
N ARG A 267 18.82 3.05 -20.77
CA ARG A 267 19.84 3.50 -21.73
C ARG A 267 21.14 3.82 -20.98
N ILE A 268 22.24 3.22 -21.42
CA ILE A 268 23.57 3.39 -20.83
C ILE A 268 24.52 3.86 -21.94
N PRO A 269 24.97 5.12 -21.91
CA PRO A 269 26.08 5.53 -22.76
C PRO A 269 27.36 4.85 -22.28
N ILE A 270 28.14 4.25 -23.18
CA ILE A 270 29.41 3.59 -22.85
C ILE A 270 30.50 4.66 -22.79
N GLU A 271 30.57 5.32 -21.64
CA GLU A 271 31.51 6.42 -21.38
C GLU A 271 32.89 5.93 -20.91
N ASN A 272 32.96 4.78 -20.23
CA ASN A 272 34.23 4.22 -19.81
C ASN A 272 35.10 3.84 -21.02
N GLN A 273 36.30 4.41 -21.11
CA GLN A 273 37.18 4.29 -22.27
C GLN A 273 37.60 2.85 -22.58
N GLU A 274 37.91 2.06 -21.55
CA GLU A 274 38.30 0.65 -21.71
C GLU A 274 37.09 -0.22 -22.07
N ALA A 275 35.93 0.04 -21.45
CA ALA A 275 34.68 -0.63 -21.83
C ALA A 275 34.32 -0.33 -23.30
N ARG A 276 34.55 0.90 -23.76
CA ARG A 276 34.36 1.33 -25.14
C ARG A 276 35.31 0.62 -26.11
N GLN A 277 36.58 0.43 -25.72
CA GLN A 277 37.55 -0.34 -26.51
C GLN A 277 37.16 -1.81 -26.62
N LEU A 278 36.76 -2.44 -25.50
CA LEU A 278 36.25 -3.82 -25.50
C LEU A 278 35.04 -3.97 -26.41
N PHE A 279 34.10 -3.02 -26.31
CA PHE A 279 32.91 -3.01 -27.14
C PHE A 279 33.25 -2.85 -28.63
N ALA A 280 34.17 -1.93 -28.97
CA ALA A 280 34.64 -1.74 -30.35
C ALA A 280 35.40 -2.96 -30.91
N ALA A 281 36.05 -3.74 -30.04
CA ALA A 281 36.72 -5.00 -30.40
C ALA A 281 35.73 -6.18 -30.58
N GLY A 282 34.42 -5.94 -30.47
CA GLY A 282 33.38 -6.96 -30.69
C GLY A 282 32.94 -7.71 -29.43
N ALA A 283 33.34 -7.28 -28.23
CA ALA A 283 32.87 -7.90 -27.00
C ALA A 283 31.35 -7.70 -26.82
N THR A 284 30.62 -8.80 -26.63
CA THR A 284 29.16 -8.78 -26.44
C THR A 284 28.81 -8.71 -24.95
N PRO A 285 27.92 -7.79 -24.53
CA PRO A 285 27.50 -7.71 -23.15
C PRO A 285 26.64 -8.92 -22.77
N GLN A 286 27.02 -9.60 -21.68
CA GLN A 286 26.20 -10.66 -21.09
C GLN A 286 25.22 -10.05 -20.09
N ILE A 287 23.94 -10.37 -20.22
CA ILE A 287 22.91 -9.84 -19.33
C ILE A 287 22.20 -10.99 -18.62
N LYS A 288 22.05 -10.89 -17.31
CA LYS A 288 21.26 -11.81 -16.50
C LYS A 288 20.38 -11.06 -15.51
N GLN A 289 19.18 -11.57 -15.27
CA GLN A 289 18.35 -11.07 -14.18
C GLN A 289 18.91 -11.61 -12.85
N ILE A 290 19.14 -10.71 -11.88
CA ILE A 290 19.67 -11.06 -10.55
C ILE A 290 18.67 -10.79 -9.43
N SER A 291 17.61 -10.03 -9.70
CA SER A 291 16.51 -9.79 -8.77
C SER A 291 15.21 -9.53 -9.54
N ALA A 292 14.08 -9.47 -8.85
CA ALA A 292 12.79 -9.16 -9.46
C ALA A 292 12.81 -7.89 -10.32
N CYS A 293 13.62 -6.88 -9.94
CA CYS A 293 13.69 -5.58 -10.60
C CYS A 293 15.10 -5.23 -11.12
N THR A 294 16.04 -6.18 -11.21
CA THR A 294 17.43 -5.85 -11.52
C THR A 294 18.04 -6.78 -12.57
N MET A 295 18.59 -6.18 -13.61
CA MET A 295 19.46 -6.85 -14.58
C MET A 295 20.92 -6.54 -14.24
N GLN A 296 21.80 -7.52 -14.37
CA GLN A 296 23.24 -7.32 -14.33
C GLN A 296 23.80 -7.47 -15.74
N ILE A 297 24.57 -6.49 -16.17
CA ILE A 297 25.33 -6.47 -17.41
C ILE A 297 26.78 -6.74 -17.06
N ASN A 298 27.41 -7.69 -17.76
CA ASN A 298 28.84 -7.92 -17.73
C ASN A 298 29.43 -7.66 -19.12
N LEU A 299 30.43 -6.78 -19.20
CA LEU A 299 31.19 -6.49 -20.42
C LEU A 299 32.68 -6.65 -20.10
N GLY A 300 33.26 -7.80 -20.43
CA GLY A 300 34.60 -8.16 -19.98
C GLY A 300 34.70 -8.14 -18.45
N ARG A 301 35.56 -7.28 -17.91
CA ARG A 301 35.73 -7.09 -16.46
C ARG A 301 34.72 -6.12 -15.83
N PHE A 302 33.94 -5.41 -16.64
CA PHE A 302 33.00 -4.40 -16.16
C PHE A 302 31.67 -5.05 -15.79
N THR A 303 31.14 -4.70 -14.62
CA THR A 303 29.84 -5.18 -14.14
C THR A 303 28.97 -4.00 -13.76
N GLN A 304 27.77 -3.93 -14.33
CA GLN A 304 26.80 -2.87 -14.05
C GLN A 304 25.43 -3.43 -13.74
N ARG A 305 24.82 -2.98 -12.64
CA ARG A 305 23.44 -3.33 -12.24
C ARG A 305 22.47 -2.27 -12.76
N LEU A 306 21.45 -2.69 -13.50
CA LEU A 306 20.33 -1.87 -13.95
C LEU A 306 19.11 -2.11 -13.08
N VAL A 307 18.68 -1.09 -12.36
CA VAL A 307 17.51 -1.16 -11.47
C VAL A 307 16.30 -0.58 -12.17
N TYR A 308 15.28 -1.41 -12.33
CA TYR A 308 13.99 -1.05 -12.91
C TYR A 308 12.98 -0.69 -11.80
N PRO A 309 12.02 0.21 -12.08
CA PRO A 309 11.06 0.65 -11.07
C PRO A 309 10.01 -0.40 -10.70
N PHE A 310 9.83 -1.43 -11.55
CA PHE A 310 8.86 -2.49 -11.38
C PHE A 310 9.50 -3.85 -11.70
N PRO A 311 8.94 -4.97 -11.20
CA PRO A 311 9.39 -6.30 -11.56
C PRO A 311 9.43 -6.53 -13.07
N ILE A 312 10.45 -7.23 -13.55
CA ILE A 312 10.75 -7.43 -14.98
C ILE A 312 10.81 -8.91 -15.33
N ILE A 313 10.58 -9.20 -16.62
CA ILE A 313 10.83 -10.52 -17.19
C ILE A 313 12.29 -10.59 -17.64
N GLY A 314 12.97 -11.70 -17.35
CA GLY A 314 14.40 -11.89 -17.56
C GLY A 314 14.82 -12.11 -19.02
N ILE A 315 13.99 -11.70 -19.97
CA ILE A 315 14.21 -11.83 -21.42
C ILE A 315 14.44 -10.43 -21.99
N PRO A 316 15.68 -9.90 -21.93
CA PRO A 316 15.97 -8.57 -22.45
C PRO A 316 16.05 -8.56 -23.97
N ILE A 317 15.57 -7.49 -24.58
CA ILE A 317 15.92 -7.10 -25.95
C ILE A 317 17.00 -6.03 -25.83
N ILE A 318 18.12 -6.27 -26.51
CA ILE A 318 19.30 -5.40 -26.47
C ILE A 318 19.42 -4.71 -27.81
N HIS A 319 19.43 -3.38 -27.79
CA HIS A 319 19.79 -2.57 -28.95
C HIS A 319 21.09 -1.83 -28.66
N THR A 320 21.95 -1.75 -29.67
CA THR A 320 23.14 -0.91 -29.63
C THR A 320 23.03 0.09 -30.77
N PHE A 321 23.23 1.36 -30.48
CA PHE A 321 23.30 2.40 -31.49
C PHE A 321 24.29 3.48 -31.06
N GLN A 322 24.74 4.30 -32.01
CA GLN A 322 25.50 5.51 -31.70
C GLN A 322 24.52 6.64 -31.42
N ALA A 323 24.49 7.13 -30.18
CA ALA A 323 23.69 8.29 -29.80
C ALA A 323 24.51 9.56 -29.97
N GLU A 324 23.88 10.67 -30.37
CA GLU A 324 24.55 11.97 -30.33
C GLU A 324 24.77 12.41 -28.87
N PRO A 325 25.99 12.84 -28.50
CA PRO A 325 27.21 12.93 -29.32
C PRO A 325 27.96 11.58 -29.41
N LEU A 326 28.13 11.00 -30.61
CA LEU A 326 29.03 9.87 -31.02
C LEU A 326 29.46 8.82 -29.96
N ILE A 327 28.67 8.57 -28.92
CA ILE A 327 28.96 7.63 -27.85
C ILE A 327 28.07 6.41 -28.07
N PRO A 328 28.66 5.21 -28.21
CA PRO A 328 27.87 4.00 -28.34
C PRO A 328 27.02 3.83 -27.08
N THR A 329 25.72 3.64 -27.27
CA THR A 329 24.73 3.52 -26.21
C THR A 329 24.12 2.14 -26.24
N LEU A 330 24.11 1.48 -25.09
CA LEU A 330 23.42 0.24 -24.86
C LEU A 330 22.00 0.53 -24.39
N GLN A 331 21.00 0.00 -25.10
CA GLN A 331 19.61 0.05 -24.69
C GLN A 331 19.16 -1.35 -24.29
N VAL A 332 18.70 -1.47 -23.04
CA VAL A 332 18.20 -2.73 -22.47
C VAL A 332 16.70 -2.58 -22.22
N VAL A 333 15.93 -3.22 -23.08
CA VAL A 333 14.47 -3.23 -23.05
C VAL A 333 14.02 -4.52 -22.40
N VAL A 334 13.20 -4.43 -21.36
CA VAL A 334 12.64 -5.58 -20.65
C VAL A 334 11.13 -5.44 -20.53
N PRO A 335 10.35 -6.52 -20.73
CA PRO A 335 8.92 -6.48 -20.45
C PRO A 335 8.66 -6.35 -18.95
N ALA A 336 7.58 -5.66 -18.58
CA ALA A 336 7.10 -5.69 -17.20
C ALA A 336 6.62 -7.12 -16.82
N SER A 337 6.98 -7.58 -15.63
CA SER A 337 6.50 -8.85 -15.10
C SER A 337 5.10 -8.67 -14.50
N GLY A 338 4.16 -9.47 -14.97
CA GLY A 338 2.88 -9.67 -14.31
C GLY A 338 2.99 -10.67 -13.15
N PRO A 339 1.94 -10.82 -12.32
CA PRO A 339 1.92 -11.69 -11.14
C PRO A 339 2.24 -13.17 -11.38
N PHE A 340 1.91 -13.68 -12.57
CA PHE A 340 1.90 -15.13 -12.85
C PHE A 340 2.91 -15.56 -13.91
N LYS A 341 3.83 -14.68 -14.29
CA LYS A 341 4.92 -15.05 -15.20
C LYS A 341 6.05 -15.68 -14.40
N ALA A 342 6.80 -16.59 -15.02
CA ALA A 342 7.84 -17.37 -14.35
C ALA A 342 9.04 -16.53 -13.83
N ASP A 343 9.17 -15.31 -14.31
CA ASP A 343 10.24 -14.38 -13.95
C ASP A 343 9.78 -13.30 -12.94
N GLY A 344 10.64 -12.31 -12.67
CA GLY A 344 10.30 -11.19 -11.81
C GLY A 344 10.13 -11.61 -10.34
N MET A 345 8.91 -11.45 -9.80
CA MET A 345 8.62 -11.77 -8.40
C MET A 345 8.72 -13.26 -8.07
N GLN A 346 8.66 -14.16 -9.06
CA GLN A 346 8.82 -15.59 -8.82
C GLN A 346 10.26 -15.98 -8.47
N LEU A 347 11.27 -15.15 -8.79
CA LEU A 347 12.66 -15.39 -8.42
C LEU A 347 12.85 -15.41 -6.89
N ASN A 348 12.29 -14.41 -6.21
CA ASN A 348 12.14 -14.36 -4.77
C ASN A 348 10.94 -13.46 -4.44
N ARG A 349 9.87 -14.07 -3.91
CA ARG A 349 8.62 -13.35 -3.59
C ARG A 349 8.74 -12.46 -2.35
N TYR A 350 9.77 -12.65 -1.53
CA TYR A 350 9.95 -11.97 -0.25
C TYR A 350 11.38 -11.45 -0.10
N PRO A 351 11.88 -10.60 -1.02
CA PRO A 351 13.26 -10.19 -0.98
C PRO A 351 13.51 -9.27 0.21
N VAL A 352 14.65 -9.47 0.84
CA VAL A 352 15.24 -8.52 1.78
C VAL A 352 16.21 -7.66 0.99
N VAL A 353 15.97 -6.36 0.98
CA VAL A 353 16.73 -5.37 0.19
C VAL A 353 17.40 -4.36 1.11
N GLY A 354 18.39 -3.64 0.60
CA GLY A 354 19.06 -2.57 1.33
C GLY A 354 20.57 -2.70 1.28
N ASP A 355 21.26 -1.78 1.96
CA ASP A 355 22.70 -1.86 2.11
C ASP A 355 23.07 -2.93 3.17
N PRO A 356 24.33 -3.42 3.18
CA PRO A 356 24.79 -4.42 4.15
C PRO A 356 24.46 -4.05 5.61
N ASN A 357 24.43 -2.76 5.96
CA ASN A 357 24.17 -2.28 7.31
C ASN A 357 22.67 -2.05 7.59
N ARG A 358 21.81 -1.99 6.56
CA ARG A 358 20.38 -1.68 6.64
C ARG A 358 19.56 -2.60 5.74
N MET A 359 19.54 -3.88 6.09
CA MET A 359 18.63 -4.87 5.51
C MET A 359 17.17 -4.57 5.89
N THR A 360 16.29 -4.59 4.90
CA THR A 360 14.86 -4.27 5.05
C THR A 360 14.02 -5.20 4.18
N PRO A 361 12.97 -5.84 4.73
CA PRO A 361 12.04 -6.59 3.90
C PRO A 361 11.37 -5.65 2.88
N TRP A 362 11.29 -6.05 1.61
CA TRP A 362 10.78 -5.18 0.57
C TRP A 362 9.26 -5.01 0.59
N ASN A 363 8.54 -6.10 0.83
CA ASN A 363 7.08 -6.18 0.65
C ASN A 363 6.31 -6.50 1.94
N VAL A 364 6.97 -6.52 3.09
CA VAL A 364 6.32 -6.60 4.40
C VAL A 364 6.84 -5.49 5.30
N HIS A 365 5.94 -4.79 5.99
CA HIS A 365 6.30 -3.68 6.88
C HIS A 365 6.89 -4.20 8.20
N ARG A 366 7.79 -3.42 8.79
CA ARG A 366 8.39 -3.76 10.09
C ARG A 366 7.38 -3.64 11.23
N LEU A 367 7.57 -4.47 12.25
CA LEU A 367 6.74 -4.55 13.44
C LEU A 367 7.59 -4.61 14.70
N HIS A 368 7.27 -3.77 15.67
CA HIS A 368 7.76 -3.94 17.03
C HIS A 368 6.77 -4.84 17.79
N LEU A 369 7.03 -6.16 17.77
CA LEU A 369 6.08 -7.16 18.30
C LEU A 369 5.69 -6.91 19.76
N ASN A 370 6.63 -6.46 20.59
CA ASN A 370 6.39 -6.23 22.01
C ASN A 370 5.41 -5.07 22.29
N SER A 371 5.24 -4.12 21.36
CA SER A 371 4.23 -3.07 21.49
C SER A 371 2.85 -3.45 20.95
N LEU A 372 2.71 -4.61 20.29
CA LEU A 372 1.42 -5.03 19.74
C LEU A 372 0.60 -5.77 20.82
N PRO A 373 -0.70 -5.47 20.94
CA PRO A 373 -1.58 -6.17 21.88
C PRO A 373 -1.70 -7.66 21.53
N ILE A 374 -1.74 -8.50 22.57
CA ILE A 374 -1.96 -9.94 22.45
C ILE A 374 -3.45 -10.20 22.27
N ILE A 375 -3.81 -11.06 21.34
CA ILE A 375 -5.19 -11.47 21.07
C ILE A 375 -5.62 -12.47 22.15
N ASP A 376 -6.77 -12.20 22.77
CA ASP A 376 -7.41 -13.16 23.67
C ASP A 376 -8.02 -14.30 22.86
N THR A 377 -7.34 -15.46 22.87
CA THR A 377 -7.80 -16.66 22.17
C THR A 377 -9.05 -17.29 22.79
N LYS A 378 -9.49 -16.82 23.97
CA LYS A 378 -10.68 -17.31 24.66
C LYS A 378 -11.91 -16.42 24.46
N ALA A 379 -11.78 -15.33 23.71
CA ALA A 379 -12.88 -14.40 23.45
C ALA A 379 -14.05 -15.08 22.71
N LYS A 380 -15.29 -14.84 23.15
CA LYS A 380 -16.51 -15.53 22.68
C LYS A 380 -16.72 -15.48 21.16
N ASN A 381 -16.39 -14.37 20.53
CA ASN A 381 -16.61 -14.13 19.09
C ASN A 381 -15.32 -14.17 18.27
N LEU A 382 -14.22 -14.70 18.84
CA LEU A 382 -12.93 -14.77 18.15
C LEU A 382 -13.05 -15.53 16.83
N GLU A 383 -13.68 -16.72 16.86
CA GLU A 383 -13.81 -17.57 15.69
C GLU A 383 -14.54 -16.85 14.54
N GLN A 384 -15.66 -16.18 14.82
CA GLN A 384 -16.42 -15.47 13.80
C GLN A 384 -15.59 -14.37 13.11
N TRP A 385 -14.77 -13.63 13.86
CA TRP A 385 -13.94 -12.59 13.28
C TRP A 385 -12.68 -13.14 12.62
N LEU A 386 -11.91 -13.96 13.35
CA LEU A 386 -10.61 -14.45 12.94
C LEU A 386 -10.70 -15.39 11.74
N ASP A 387 -11.70 -16.27 11.68
CA ASP A 387 -11.88 -17.21 10.58
C ASP A 387 -12.19 -16.48 9.26
N ASN A 388 -13.06 -15.48 9.32
CA ASN A 388 -13.33 -14.61 8.18
C ASN A 388 -12.10 -13.81 7.76
N HIS A 389 -11.34 -13.27 8.72
CA HIS A 389 -10.15 -12.48 8.46
C HIS A 389 -9.05 -13.32 7.78
N ILE A 390 -8.64 -14.43 8.38
CA ILE A 390 -7.61 -15.31 7.79
C ILE A 390 -8.12 -15.97 6.52
N GLY A 391 -9.39 -16.36 6.48
CA GLY A 391 -10.01 -16.96 5.30
C GLY A 391 -10.00 -16.00 4.11
N SER A 392 -10.06 -14.68 4.34
CA SER A 392 -10.00 -13.65 3.28
C SER A 392 -8.61 -13.47 2.65
N MET A 393 -7.57 -14.13 3.16
CA MET A 393 -6.23 -14.09 2.54
C MET A 393 -6.19 -14.72 1.13
N MET A 394 -7.15 -15.61 0.84
CA MET A 394 -7.27 -16.31 -0.44
C MET A 394 -8.09 -15.51 -1.45
N SER A 395 -7.51 -15.27 -2.63
CA SER A 395 -8.22 -14.67 -3.76
C SER A 395 -9.22 -15.62 -4.39
N MET A 396 -10.05 -15.11 -5.30
CA MET A 396 -10.97 -15.95 -6.06
C MET A 396 -10.26 -16.98 -6.95
N ARG A 397 -9.08 -16.64 -7.49
CA ARG A 397 -8.26 -17.57 -8.27
C ARG A 397 -7.76 -18.68 -7.36
N GLU A 398 -7.13 -18.33 -6.25
CA GLU A 398 -6.56 -19.25 -5.26
C GLU A 398 -7.63 -20.20 -4.71
N ARG A 399 -8.82 -19.69 -4.38
CA ARG A 399 -9.97 -20.52 -3.98
C ARG A 399 -10.38 -21.50 -5.07
N SER A 400 -10.34 -21.09 -6.35
CA SER A 400 -10.67 -21.99 -7.45
C SER A 400 -9.60 -23.07 -7.66
N VAL A 401 -8.33 -22.73 -7.48
CA VAL A 401 -7.21 -23.69 -7.55
C VAL A 401 -7.34 -24.70 -6.41
N ARG A 402 -7.52 -24.22 -5.18
CA ARG A 402 -7.74 -25.05 -3.99
C ARG A 402 -8.95 -25.98 -4.14
N LYS A 403 -10.08 -25.51 -4.66
CA LYS A 403 -11.27 -26.35 -4.92
C LYS A 403 -11.04 -27.46 -5.94
N LYS A 404 -10.11 -27.25 -6.88
CA LYS A 404 -9.78 -28.22 -7.94
C LYS A 404 -8.58 -29.09 -7.57
N ASN A 405 -8.02 -28.94 -6.37
CA ASN A 405 -6.74 -29.54 -5.96
C ASN A 405 -5.63 -29.30 -7.00
N GLY A 406 -5.62 -28.09 -7.59
CA GLY A 406 -4.57 -27.69 -8.52
C GLY A 406 -3.26 -27.40 -7.80
N ASP A 407 -2.15 -27.67 -8.47
CA ASP A 407 -0.82 -27.39 -7.94
C ASP A 407 -0.46 -25.91 -8.13
N ASP A 408 -0.24 -25.19 -7.02
CA ASP A 408 0.20 -23.81 -6.99
C ASP A 408 0.96 -23.54 -5.68
N VAL A 409 2.24 -23.17 -5.83
CA VAL A 409 3.16 -22.95 -4.72
C VAL A 409 2.67 -21.88 -3.74
N LEU A 410 2.05 -20.79 -4.23
CA LEU A 410 1.53 -19.74 -3.36
C LEU A 410 0.29 -20.21 -2.59
N VAL A 411 -0.60 -20.96 -3.26
CA VAL A 411 -1.79 -21.55 -2.62
C VAL A 411 -1.36 -22.50 -1.51
N SER A 412 -0.39 -23.38 -1.76
CA SER A 412 0.15 -24.30 -0.75
C SER A 412 0.73 -23.55 0.46
N LEU A 413 1.57 -22.54 0.20
CA LEU A 413 2.14 -21.68 1.25
C LEU A 413 1.05 -21.03 2.09
N LYS A 414 0.06 -20.43 1.43
CA LYS A 414 -1.09 -19.77 2.08
C LYS A 414 -1.95 -20.74 2.88
N ASP A 415 -2.16 -21.97 2.40
CA ASP A 415 -2.90 -23.00 3.12
C ASP A 415 -2.19 -23.40 4.42
N THR A 416 -0.85 -23.46 4.42
CA THR A 416 -0.09 -23.71 5.65
C THR A 416 -0.15 -22.54 6.61
N ILE A 417 -0.03 -21.30 6.12
CA ILE A 417 -0.20 -20.11 6.97
C ILE A 417 -1.59 -20.09 7.58
N HIS A 418 -2.64 -20.34 6.79
CA HIS A 418 -4.01 -20.46 7.27
C HIS A 418 -4.13 -21.53 8.37
N ALA A 419 -3.62 -22.74 8.12
CA ALA A 419 -3.64 -23.83 9.08
C ALA A 419 -2.88 -23.47 10.37
N LEU A 420 -1.74 -22.80 10.27
CA LEU A 420 -0.96 -22.33 11.41
C LEU A 420 -1.77 -21.36 12.28
N PHE A 421 -2.48 -20.39 11.68
CA PHE A 421 -3.36 -19.48 12.42
C PHE A 421 -4.55 -20.19 13.07
N VAL A 422 -5.22 -21.09 12.34
CA VAL A 422 -6.35 -21.88 12.88
C VAL A 422 -5.89 -22.70 14.09
N ARG A 423 -4.79 -23.45 13.95
CA ARG A 423 -4.29 -24.33 15.01
C ARG A 423 -3.71 -23.55 16.20
N SER A 424 -3.09 -22.40 15.97
CA SER A 424 -2.52 -21.56 17.04
C SER A 424 -3.58 -20.81 17.84
N SER A 425 -4.75 -20.54 17.25
CA SER A 425 -5.87 -19.90 17.95
C SER A 425 -6.85 -20.91 18.57
N GLY A 426 -6.89 -22.15 18.07
CA GLY A 426 -7.85 -23.17 18.52
C GLY A 426 -9.25 -23.04 17.91
N ILE A 427 -9.43 -22.16 16.92
CA ILE A 427 -10.69 -22.03 16.16
C ILE A 427 -10.92 -23.28 15.28
N GLN A 428 -12.14 -23.47 14.76
CA GLN A 428 -12.54 -24.65 13.97
C GLN A 428 -12.45 -25.99 14.72
N GLY A 429 -12.60 -25.98 16.06
CA GLY A 429 -12.89 -27.19 16.84
C GLY A 429 -11.72 -28.15 17.11
N GLY A 430 -10.49 -27.66 17.25
CA GLY A 430 -9.30 -28.48 17.57
C GLY A 430 -8.54 -28.01 18.80
N ALA A 431 -7.78 -28.92 19.43
CA ALA A 431 -6.84 -28.52 20.49
C ALA A 431 -5.82 -27.52 19.94
N MET A 432 -5.56 -26.45 20.70
CA MET A 432 -4.57 -25.45 20.33
C MET A 432 -3.18 -26.10 20.21
N LYS A 433 -2.52 -25.87 19.07
CA LYS A 433 -1.16 -26.35 18.78
C LYS A 433 -0.26 -25.16 18.50
N ARG A 434 0.97 -25.21 18.98
CA ARG A 434 1.90 -24.08 18.92
C ARG A 434 3.29 -24.45 18.38
N ALA A 435 3.49 -25.70 17.98
CA ALA A 435 4.72 -26.16 17.33
C ALA A 435 4.37 -26.83 15.99
N PHE A 436 5.05 -26.42 14.92
CA PHE A 436 4.73 -26.82 13.56
C PHE A 436 6.01 -27.22 12.81
N SER A 437 6.06 -28.43 12.29
CA SER A 437 7.15 -28.90 11.43
C SER A 437 6.79 -28.65 9.97
N LEU A 438 7.70 -28.02 9.23
CA LEU A 438 7.66 -27.93 7.77
C LEU A 438 8.50 -29.07 7.19
N SER A 439 7.87 -29.95 6.41
CA SER A 439 8.53 -31.10 5.81
C SER A 439 8.31 -31.15 4.31
N ASP A 440 9.23 -31.80 3.61
CA ASP A 440 9.06 -32.10 2.19
C ASP A 440 8.06 -33.24 1.94
N SER A 441 7.88 -33.63 0.68
CA SER A 441 7.00 -34.73 0.27
C SER A 441 7.40 -36.08 0.88
N THR A 442 8.67 -36.27 1.22
CA THR A 442 9.27 -37.48 1.83
C THR A 442 9.15 -37.51 3.36
N ASN A 443 8.50 -36.50 3.97
CA ASN A 443 8.42 -36.28 5.41
C ASN A 443 9.76 -35.93 6.07
N ASN A 444 10.74 -35.44 5.31
CA ASN A 444 11.94 -34.91 5.91
C ASN A 444 11.66 -33.52 6.50
N SER A 445 11.81 -33.38 7.82
CA SER A 445 11.55 -32.13 8.53
C SER A 445 12.73 -31.18 8.34
N ASP A 446 12.45 -29.99 7.83
CA ASP A 446 13.47 -29.01 7.49
C ASP A 446 13.47 -27.81 8.44
N THR A 447 12.30 -27.39 8.92
CA THR A 447 12.19 -26.23 9.82
C THR A 447 11.05 -26.45 10.81
N ILE A 448 11.28 -26.16 12.09
CA ILE A 448 10.23 -26.13 13.11
C ILE A 448 9.88 -24.67 13.45
N ILE A 449 8.59 -24.36 13.49
CA ILE A 449 8.04 -23.07 13.87
C ILE A 449 7.34 -23.19 15.22
N PHE A 450 7.75 -22.36 16.19
CA PHE A 450 7.09 -22.24 17.50
C PHE A 450 6.32 -20.92 17.56
N VAL A 451 5.01 -20.98 17.79
CA VAL A 451 4.17 -19.78 17.89
C VAL A 451 4.02 -19.39 19.36
N SER A 452 4.61 -18.26 19.76
CA SER A 452 4.44 -17.72 21.10
C SER A 452 3.03 -17.19 21.28
N ASP A 453 2.66 -16.16 20.53
CA ASP A 453 1.43 -15.43 20.76
C ASP A 453 0.82 -14.99 19.43
N LEU A 454 -0.50 -14.81 19.42
CA LEU A 454 -1.19 -14.09 18.35
C LEU A 454 -1.33 -12.64 18.79
N ARG A 455 -0.88 -11.71 17.95
CA ARG A 455 -0.91 -10.27 18.22
C ARG A 455 -1.72 -9.55 17.15
N TYR A 456 -2.31 -8.41 17.51
CA TYR A 456 -3.06 -7.57 16.58
C TYR A 456 -2.19 -6.39 16.11
N ASP A 457 -1.92 -6.35 14.82
CA ASP A 457 -1.30 -5.21 14.15
C ASP A 457 -2.36 -4.14 13.90
N LEU A 458 -2.39 -3.16 14.82
CA LEU A 458 -3.31 -2.03 14.81
C LEU A 458 -3.17 -1.19 13.53
N HIS A 459 -1.97 -1.08 12.96
CA HIS A 459 -1.72 -0.18 11.83
C HIS A 459 -2.21 -0.78 10.51
N SER A 460 -2.07 -2.10 10.35
CA SER A 460 -2.51 -2.80 9.13
C SER A 460 -3.84 -3.54 9.32
N HIS A 461 -4.49 -3.38 10.48
CA HIS A 461 -5.73 -4.07 10.85
C HIS A 461 -5.68 -5.59 10.60
N THR A 462 -4.58 -6.23 11.00
CA THR A 462 -4.37 -7.67 10.77
C THR A 462 -3.82 -8.39 11.99
N VAL A 463 -3.73 -9.72 11.90
CA VAL A 463 -3.19 -10.59 12.94
C VAL A 463 -1.77 -11.04 12.59
N VAL A 464 -0.94 -11.22 13.61
CA VAL A 464 0.47 -11.58 13.47
C VAL A 464 0.80 -12.67 14.49
N CYS A 465 1.44 -13.75 14.04
CA CYS A 465 2.10 -14.71 14.92
C CYS A 465 3.45 -14.14 15.35
N ASP A 466 3.60 -13.93 16.65
CA ASP A 466 4.90 -13.78 17.31
C ASP A 466 5.50 -15.18 17.47
N ALA A 467 6.49 -15.51 16.65
CA ALA A 467 6.94 -16.88 16.47
C ALA A 467 8.47 -16.99 16.41
N TYR A 468 8.97 -18.22 16.44
CA TYR A 468 10.38 -18.57 16.40
C TYR A 468 10.60 -19.67 15.35
N ALA A 469 11.60 -19.49 14.50
CA ALA A 469 11.99 -20.48 13.49
C ALA A 469 13.25 -21.23 13.92
N LEU A 470 13.22 -22.56 13.81
CA LEU A 470 14.33 -23.48 14.02
C LEU A 470 14.64 -24.23 12.72
N PRO A 471 15.56 -23.73 11.88
CA PRO A 471 16.06 -24.47 10.72
C PRO A 471 16.83 -25.71 11.18
N LEU A 472 16.45 -26.89 10.68
CA LEU A 472 17.06 -28.17 11.04
C LEU A 472 18.21 -28.49 10.08
N THR A 473 19.44 -28.44 10.62
CA THR A 473 20.65 -28.91 9.93
C THR A 473 21.09 -30.24 10.53
N LYS A 474 21.81 -31.07 9.76
CA LYS A 474 22.29 -32.38 10.26
C LYS A 474 23.04 -32.28 11.61
N PRO A 475 23.99 -31.34 11.82
CA PRO A 475 24.67 -31.21 13.11
C PRO A 475 23.71 -30.84 14.24
N LEU A 476 22.77 -29.93 13.97
CA LEU A 476 21.81 -29.46 14.97
C LEU A 476 20.80 -30.54 15.36
N VAL A 477 20.36 -31.37 14.40
CA VAL A 477 19.47 -32.50 14.68
C VAL A 477 20.17 -33.54 15.57
N GLN A 478 21.48 -33.76 15.38
CA GLN A 478 22.26 -34.64 16.25
C GLN A 478 22.39 -34.06 17.67
N GLU A 479 22.75 -32.79 17.78
CA GLU A 479 22.86 -32.06 19.05
C GLU A 479 21.54 -32.06 19.84
N LEU A 480 20.43 -31.83 19.15
CA LEU A 480 19.10 -31.70 19.74
C LEU A 480 18.26 -32.99 19.65
N SER A 481 18.88 -34.15 19.44
CA SER A 481 18.18 -35.43 19.23
C SER A 481 17.19 -35.78 20.35
N ALA A 482 17.63 -35.69 21.61
CA ALA A 482 16.78 -35.94 22.77
C ALA A 482 15.59 -34.96 22.90
N PRO A 483 15.78 -33.62 22.90
CA PRO A 483 14.66 -32.69 22.98
C PRO A 483 13.74 -32.74 21.75
N LEU A 484 14.27 -32.95 20.53
CA LEU A 484 13.44 -33.15 19.33
C LEU A 484 12.60 -34.42 19.44
N GLY A 485 13.18 -35.51 19.94
CA GLY A 485 12.47 -36.75 20.25
C GLY A 485 11.32 -36.49 21.23
N LYS A 486 11.57 -35.79 22.34
CA LYS A 486 10.51 -35.44 23.31
C LYS A 486 9.39 -34.61 22.67
N LEU A 487 9.74 -33.63 21.83
CA LEU A 487 8.77 -32.80 21.13
C LEU A 487 7.89 -33.61 20.18
N ALA A 488 8.46 -34.52 19.40
CA ALA A 488 7.72 -35.38 18.47
C ALA A 488 6.73 -36.30 19.20
N HIS A 489 7.12 -36.87 20.34
CA HIS A 489 6.25 -37.76 21.13
C HIS A 489 5.19 -37.02 21.97
N SER A 490 5.30 -35.69 22.14
CA SER A 490 4.35 -34.89 22.93
C SER A 490 2.94 -34.78 22.31
N GLY A 491 2.79 -35.15 21.03
CA GLY A 491 1.56 -34.92 20.26
C GLY A 491 1.26 -33.45 19.98
N ASN A 492 2.14 -32.52 20.36
CA ASN A 492 1.97 -31.07 20.17
C ASN A 492 2.62 -30.53 18.90
N LEU A 493 3.43 -31.34 18.21
CA LEU A 493 4.02 -31.01 16.93
C LEU A 493 3.08 -31.39 15.78
N VAL A 494 2.69 -30.41 14.97
CA VAL A 494 1.89 -30.63 13.76
C VAL A 494 2.82 -30.62 12.55
N ASN A 495 2.74 -31.65 11.69
CA ASN A 495 3.55 -31.71 10.48
C ASN A 495 2.78 -31.19 9.25
N PHE A 496 3.38 -30.27 8.51
CA PHE A 496 2.87 -29.75 7.25
C PHE A 496 3.82 -30.13 6.10
N LYS A 497 3.29 -30.84 5.09
CA LYS A 497 4.00 -31.10 3.83
C LYS A 497 3.93 -29.87 2.95
N GLN A 498 5.07 -29.31 2.54
CA GLN A 498 5.14 -28.04 1.83
C GLN A 498 6.30 -27.96 0.84
N ASP A 499 6.24 -26.97 -0.06
CA ASP A 499 7.41 -26.49 -0.79
C ASP A 499 8.35 -25.76 0.18
N LEU A 500 9.49 -26.37 0.49
CA LEU A 500 10.47 -25.83 1.43
C LEU A 500 11.16 -24.59 0.89
N GLN A 501 11.35 -24.51 -0.43
CA GLN A 501 12.04 -23.38 -1.07
C GLN A 501 11.31 -22.06 -0.79
N SER A 502 9.99 -22.02 -0.94
CA SER A 502 9.19 -20.81 -0.68
C SER A 502 9.25 -20.36 0.78
N TRP A 503 9.24 -21.32 1.73
CA TRP A 503 9.40 -20.99 3.14
C TRP A 503 10.80 -20.43 3.44
N LYS A 504 11.85 -21.04 2.89
CA LYS A 504 13.23 -20.54 3.06
C LYS A 504 13.44 -19.16 2.47
N GLN A 505 12.80 -18.84 1.35
CA GLN A 505 12.79 -17.48 0.80
C GLN A 505 12.06 -16.48 1.71
N MET A 506 10.97 -16.91 2.36
CA MET A 506 10.14 -16.03 3.20
C MET A 506 10.76 -15.77 4.59
N LEU A 507 11.43 -16.75 5.18
CA LEU A 507 11.95 -16.67 6.56
C LEU A 507 12.81 -15.43 6.85
N PRO A 508 13.82 -15.06 6.03
CA PRO A 508 14.60 -13.84 6.26
C PRO A 508 13.73 -12.58 6.33
N ALA A 509 12.73 -12.47 5.46
CA ALA A 509 11.82 -11.33 5.47
C ALA A 509 11.01 -11.26 6.77
N LEU A 510 10.53 -12.39 7.29
CA LEU A 510 9.78 -12.45 8.55
C LEU A 510 10.64 -12.16 9.79
N VAL A 511 11.93 -12.55 9.74
CA VAL A 511 12.91 -12.22 10.79
C VAL A 511 13.20 -10.72 10.78
N GLU A 512 13.63 -10.19 9.63
CA GLU A 512 13.93 -8.75 9.49
C GLU A 512 12.72 -7.86 9.74
N ARG A 513 11.50 -8.40 9.54
CA ARG A 513 10.25 -7.72 9.87
C ARG A 513 10.16 -7.34 11.35
N CYS A 514 10.62 -8.21 12.25
CA CYS A 514 10.50 -8.02 13.70
C CYS A 514 11.81 -7.70 14.41
N ARG A 515 12.92 -7.64 13.68
CA ARG A 515 14.22 -7.27 14.22
C ARG A 515 14.19 -5.85 14.78
N TYR A 516 14.41 -5.74 16.09
CA TYR A 516 14.38 -4.45 16.79
C TYR A 516 15.53 -4.29 17.80
N SER A 517 15.78 -5.30 18.64
CA SER A 517 16.75 -5.21 19.75
C SER A 517 18.21 -5.51 19.36
N TRP A 518 18.46 -5.95 18.12
CA TRP A 518 19.77 -6.38 17.66
C TRP A 518 20.08 -5.96 16.22
N SER A 519 21.37 -5.94 15.88
CA SER A 519 21.91 -5.52 14.59
C SER A 519 22.83 -6.60 13.99
N HIS A 520 22.95 -6.58 12.67
CA HIS A 520 23.88 -7.46 11.95
C HIS A 520 25.32 -7.07 12.23
N GLY A 521 26.11 -7.99 12.76
CA GLY A 521 27.54 -7.80 13.04
C GLY A 521 28.41 -7.71 11.78
N PRO A 522 29.73 -7.49 11.92
CA PRO A 522 30.67 -7.49 10.80
C PRO A 522 30.79 -8.86 10.13
N ASN A 523 30.64 -9.94 10.90
CA ASN A 523 30.74 -11.33 10.43
C ASN A 523 29.39 -11.92 9.99
N CYS A 524 28.40 -11.07 9.70
CA CYS A 524 27.10 -11.53 9.25
C CYS A 524 27.21 -12.23 7.89
N GLU A 525 26.70 -13.47 7.81
CA GLU A 525 26.81 -14.32 6.63
C GLU A 525 26.06 -13.74 5.42
N TYR A 526 24.99 -12.99 5.66
CA TYR A 526 24.30 -12.25 4.60
C TYR A 526 25.20 -11.21 3.93
N LYS A 527 26.09 -10.56 4.71
CA LYS A 527 27.03 -9.55 4.20
C LYS A 527 28.19 -10.22 3.46
N SER A 528 28.78 -11.27 4.05
CA SER A 528 29.94 -11.94 3.45
C SER A 528 29.61 -12.63 2.13
N ASN A 529 28.39 -13.17 2.00
CA ASN A 529 27.99 -13.96 0.85
C ASN A 529 27.22 -13.14 -0.21
N ASP A 530 26.90 -11.87 0.06
CA ASP A 530 26.01 -11.01 -0.74
C ASP A 530 24.72 -11.74 -1.17
N ASN A 531 24.13 -12.53 -0.27
CA ASN A 531 23.01 -13.42 -0.58
C ASN A 531 22.01 -13.56 0.57
N ILE A 532 20.72 -13.37 0.28
CA ILE A 532 19.61 -13.52 1.24
C ILE A 532 18.41 -14.17 0.51
N PRO A 533 17.89 -15.33 0.96
CA PRO A 533 18.40 -16.19 2.04
C PRO A 533 19.82 -16.71 1.76
N LEU A 534 20.53 -17.21 2.78
CA LEU A 534 21.86 -17.81 2.59
C LEU A 534 21.82 -18.98 1.60
N THR A 535 20.76 -19.79 1.70
CA THR A 535 20.49 -20.95 0.85
C THR A 535 19.00 -21.30 0.89
N VAL A 536 18.54 -22.00 -0.13
CA VAL A 536 17.21 -22.61 -0.19
C VAL A 536 17.27 -24.14 -0.27
N ALA A 537 18.46 -24.74 -0.18
CA ALA A 537 18.65 -26.19 -0.19
C ALA A 537 18.09 -26.82 1.08
N THR A 538 17.50 -28.02 0.98
CA THR A 538 16.97 -28.79 2.11
C THR A 538 18.04 -29.06 3.17
N GLU A 539 17.63 -29.17 4.44
CA GLU A 539 18.51 -29.45 5.60
C GLU A 539 19.62 -28.40 5.83
N SER A 540 19.44 -27.21 5.27
CA SER A 540 20.39 -26.10 5.35
C SER A 540 19.73 -24.85 5.94
N ASP A 541 20.51 -23.99 6.59
CA ASP A 541 19.98 -22.80 7.27
C ASP A 541 19.86 -21.59 6.31
N PRO A 542 18.66 -21.07 6.03
CA PRO A 542 18.48 -19.86 5.22
C PRO A 542 18.80 -18.56 5.99
N LEU A 543 18.96 -18.62 7.31
CA LEU A 543 19.11 -17.48 8.21
C LEU A 543 20.56 -17.21 8.59
N CYS A 544 20.90 -15.93 8.76
CA CYS A 544 22.17 -15.55 9.38
C CYS A 544 22.18 -15.87 10.88
N SER A 545 23.37 -16.04 11.47
CA SER A 545 23.50 -16.36 12.89
C SER A 545 23.25 -15.16 13.82
N CYS A 546 23.23 -13.93 13.30
CA CYS A 546 23.12 -12.70 14.11
C CYS A 546 21.87 -12.64 15.01
N GLY A 547 20.76 -13.21 14.53
CA GLY A 547 19.49 -13.24 15.26
C GLY A 547 19.28 -14.44 16.19
N ARG A 548 20.21 -15.41 16.20
CA ARG A 548 20.03 -16.65 16.96
C ARG A 548 20.00 -16.38 18.46
N GLY A 549 19.01 -16.95 19.14
CA GLY A 549 18.83 -16.81 20.58
C GLY A 549 18.50 -15.38 21.06
N LYS A 550 18.15 -14.47 20.15
CA LYS A 550 17.72 -13.10 20.48
C LYS A 550 16.22 -13.04 20.69
N ASP A 551 15.77 -12.27 21.69
CA ASP A 551 14.36 -12.04 22.02
C ASP A 551 13.55 -13.32 22.29
N VAL A 552 14.18 -14.31 22.93
CA VAL A 552 13.61 -15.66 23.15
C VAL A 552 12.89 -15.85 24.49
N ASP A 553 12.59 -14.77 25.21
CA ASP A 553 11.91 -14.82 26.52
C ASP A 553 10.59 -15.61 26.47
N GLY A 554 9.87 -15.54 25.34
CA GLY A 554 8.64 -16.31 25.12
C GLY A 554 8.86 -17.82 25.13
N MET A 555 10.00 -18.30 24.61
CA MET A 555 10.36 -19.73 24.64
C MET A 555 10.84 -20.17 26.02
N LEU A 556 11.58 -19.32 26.74
CA LEU A 556 12.11 -19.65 28.06
C LEU A 556 11.00 -19.89 29.09
N LYS A 557 9.83 -19.26 28.92
CA LYS A 557 8.63 -19.50 29.73
C LYS A 557 8.03 -20.89 29.57
N ASN A 558 8.32 -21.59 28.47
CA ASN A 558 7.86 -22.94 28.22
C ASN A 558 9.02 -23.93 28.40
N SER A 559 8.94 -24.78 29.44
CA SER A 559 10.00 -25.74 29.77
C SER A 559 10.34 -26.68 28.60
N ASP A 560 9.36 -27.06 27.79
CA ASP A 560 9.56 -27.92 26.62
C ASP A 560 10.26 -27.21 25.47
N TRP A 561 10.26 -25.88 25.45
CA TRP A 561 10.84 -25.07 24.37
C TRP A 561 12.18 -24.46 24.74
N SER A 562 12.45 -24.29 26.05
CA SER A 562 13.66 -23.66 26.58
C SER A 562 14.97 -24.20 25.97
N LYS A 563 15.04 -25.49 25.66
CA LYS A 563 16.21 -26.14 25.07
C LYS A 563 16.47 -25.75 23.61
N PHE A 564 15.45 -25.30 22.88
CA PHE A 564 15.59 -24.82 21.50
C PHE A 564 15.92 -23.33 21.44
N ALA A 565 15.67 -22.57 22.52
CA ALA A 565 15.79 -21.11 22.56
C ALA A 565 17.15 -20.57 22.02
N PRO A 566 18.32 -21.19 22.30
CA PRO A 566 19.60 -20.69 21.77
C PRO A 566 19.74 -20.82 20.24
N HIS A 567 18.94 -21.67 19.60
CA HIS A 567 19.11 -22.07 18.20
C HIS A 567 18.02 -21.48 17.28
N VAL A 568 17.02 -20.80 17.83
CA VAL A 568 15.94 -20.18 17.04
C VAL A 568 16.25 -18.74 16.67
N THR A 569 15.53 -18.25 15.67
CA THR A 569 15.43 -16.82 15.39
C THR A 569 13.95 -16.39 15.44
N ARG A 570 13.66 -15.27 16.14
CA ARG A 570 12.30 -14.71 16.24
C ARG A 570 11.83 -14.18 14.88
N MET A 571 10.55 -14.36 14.56
CA MET A 571 9.93 -13.94 13.31
C MET A 571 8.48 -13.47 13.50
N ALA A 572 8.00 -12.61 12.59
CA ALA A 572 6.62 -12.10 12.58
C ALA A 572 5.86 -12.55 11.33
N LEU A 573 5.00 -13.57 11.46
CA LEU A 573 4.20 -14.12 10.36
C LEU A 573 2.77 -13.55 10.37
N SER A 574 2.28 -13.06 9.23
CA SER A 574 0.88 -12.62 9.07
C SER A 574 0.21 -13.33 7.89
N PRO A 575 -1.13 -13.34 7.79
CA PRO A 575 -1.80 -13.81 6.58
C PRO A 575 -1.32 -13.01 5.36
N LEU A 576 -1.20 -13.70 4.23
CA LEU A 576 -0.78 -13.12 2.95
C LEU A 576 -2.01 -12.76 2.12
N PHE A 577 -2.48 -11.53 2.23
CA PHE A 577 -3.66 -11.08 1.50
C PHE A 577 -3.39 -10.92 0.01
N ALA A 578 -4.38 -11.30 -0.79
CA ALA A 578 -4.38 -10.97 -2.20
C ALA A 578 -4.55 -9.45 -2.39
N VAL A 579 -3.87 -8.90 -3.38
CA VAL A 579 -3.90 -7.47 -3.71
C VAL A 579 -4.70 -7.23 -5.00
N SER A 580 -5.53 -6.19 -5.01
CA SER A 580 -6.53 -5.96 -6.06
C SER A 580 -5.95 -5.63 -7.43
N TYR A 581 -4.68 -5.22 -7.50
CA TYR A 581 -3.99 -4.98 -8.77
C TYR A 581 -3.41 -6.26 -9.39
N LEU A 582 -3.26 -7.34 -8.62
CA LEU A 582 -2.84 -8.65 -9.14
C LEU A 582 -4.04 -9.57 -9.40
N GLU A 583 -5.07 -9.51 -8.54
CA GLU A 583 -6.19 -10.47 -8.57
C GLU A 583 -7.51 -9.84 -8.14
N THR A 584 -8.63 -10.52 -8.47
CA THR A 584 -9.94 -10.15 -7.92
C THR A 584 -10.08 -10.70 -6.50
N VAL A 585 -10.08 -9.81 -5.50
CA VAL A 585 -10.04 -10.17 -4.07
C VAL A 585 -11.42 -10.32 -3.42
N ILE A 586 -12.42 -9.53 -3.85
CA ILE A 586 -13.74 -9.46 -3.16
C ILE A 586 -14.94 -9.65 -4.10
N ARG A 587 -14.78 -9.45 -5.41
CA ARG A 587 -15.90 -9.65 -6.35
C ARG A 587 -16.05 -11.13 -6.66
N HIS A 588 -17.21 -11.70 -6.38
CA HIS A 588 -17.57 -13.01 -6.93
C HIS A 588 -17.39 -12.97 -8.46
N PRO A 589 -16.64 -13.92 -9.05
CA PRO A 589 -16.48 -13.99 -10.50
C PRO A 589 -17.81 -14.08 -11.21
N ASN A 590 -18.89 -14.50 -10.53
CA ASN A 590 -20.25 -14.61 -11.04
C ASN A 590 -21.11 -13.34 -10.82
N GLU A 591 -20.67 -12.40 -9.98
CA GLU A 591 -21.18 -11.02 -9.95
C GLU A 591 -20.59 -10.19 -11.10
N ARG A 592 -20.73 -10.77 -12.29
CA ARG A 592 -20.31 -10.18 -13.55
C ARG A 592 -21.21 -8.98 -13.79
N ARG A 593 -20.61 -7.88 -14.23
CA ARG A 593 -21.29 -6.66 -14.65
C ARG A 593 -21.17 -6.54 -16.15
N CYS A 594 -22.21 -6.07 -16.82
CA CYS A 594 -22.13 -5.76 -18.24
C CYS A 594 -21.00 -4.76 -18.47
N PHE A 595 -20.14 -5.00 -19.46
CA PHE A 595 -19.01 -4.13 -19.79
C PHE A 595 -19.47 -2.68 -20.03
N VAL A 596 -20.64 -2.52 -20.66
CA VAL A 596 -21.23 -1.21 -20.97
C VAL A 596 -22.09 -0.67 -19.84
N CYS A 597 -23.18 -1.34 -19.48
CA CYS A 597 -24.19 -0.74 -18.60
C CYS A 597 -24.01 -1.07 -17.12
N ARG A 598 -23.00 -1.89 -16.78
CA ARG A 598 -22.64 -2.32 -15.42
C ARG A 598 -23.74 -3.01 -14.59
N LYS A 599 -24.94 -3.23 -15.13
CA LYS A 599 -26.03 -4.00 -14.49
C LYS A 599 -25.59 -5.43 -14.20
N LYS A 600 -26.07 -6.01 -13.08
CA LYS A 600 -25.91 -7.43 -12.72
C LYS A 600 -26.96 -8.28 -13.45
N GLY A 601 -26.67 -9.55 -13.73
CA GLY A 601 -27.61 -10.48 -14.37
C GLY A 601 -26.95 -11.54 -15.25
N LYS A 602 -27.75 -12.30 -16.02
CA LYS A 602 -27.24 -13.24 -17.03
C LYS A 602 -26.47 -12.48 -18.10
N MET A 603 -25.26 -12.91 -18.41
CA MET A 603 -24.38 -12.23 -19.36
C MET A 603 -23.79 -13.20 -20.37
N LYS A 604 -23.65 -12.72 -21.60
CA LYS A 604 -22.94 -13.43 -22.67
C LYS A 604 -21.51 -12.93 -22.71
N THR A 605 -20.56 -13.85 -22.62
CA THR A 605 -19.13 -13.54 -22.75
C THR A 605 -18.77 -13.47 -24.22
N CYS A 606 -17.92 -12.52 -24.61
CA CYS A 606 -17.35 -12.50 -25.95
C CYS A 606 -16.64 -13.84 -26.20
N THR A 607 -17.05 -14.57 -27.23
CA THR A 607 -16.55 -15.92 -27.52
C THR A 607 -15.11 -15.91 -28.01
N LYS A 608 -14.67 -14.81 -28.63
CA LYS A 608 -13.32 -14.67 -29.19
C LYS A 608 -12.29 -14.39 -28.11
N CYS A 609 -12.38 -13.26 -27.41
CA CYS A 609 -11.37 -12.85 -26.43
C CYS A 609 -11.62 -13.33 -25.00
N GLN A 610 -12.85 -13.76 -24.70
CA GLN A 610 -13.32 -14.11 -23.35
C GLN A 610 -13.17 -13.04 -22.25
N LYS A 611 -12.69 -11.84 -22.58
CA LYS A 611 -12.38 -10.74 -21.65
C LYS A 611 -13.58 -9.85 -21.32
N VAL A 612 -14.46 -9.59 -22.29
CA VAL A 612 -15.64 -8.71 -22.10
C VAL A 612 -16.95 -9.49 -22.09
N ARG A 613 -17.96 -8.93 -21.42
CA ARG A 613 -19.27 -9.57 -21.24
C ARG A 613 -20.40 -8.56 -21.35
N TYR A 614 -21.52 -8.96 -21.93
CA TYR A 614 -22.68 -8.09 -22.14
C TYR A 614 -23.94 -8.70 -21.54
N CYS A 615 -24.79 -7.86 -20.92
CA CYS A 615 -26.13 -8.29 -20.47
C CYS A 615 -27.09 -8.56 -21.63
N GLY A 616 -26.71 -8.19 -22.86
CA GLY A 616 -27.49 -8.46 -24.06
C GLY A 616 -26.90 -7.82 -25.32
N PRO A 617 -27.53 -8.05 -26.48
CA PRO A 617 -27.04 -7.59 -27.79
C PRO A 617 -26.92 -6.07 -27.90
N VAL A 618 -27.75 -5.31 -27.19
CA VAL A 618 -27.73 -3.85 -27.20
C VAL A 618 -26.41 -3.31 -26.65
N CYS A 619 -25.97 -3.82 -25.49
CA CYS A 619 -24.70 -3.44 -24.90
C CYS A 619 -23.51 -3.95 -25.74
N GLN A 620 -23.61 -5.15 -26.31
CA GLN A 620 -22.59 -5.65 -27.21
C GLN A 620 -22.41 -4.75 -28.42
N LYS A 621 -23.50 -4.41 -29.14
CA LYS A 621 -23.44 -3.54 -30.32
C LYS A 621 -22.89 -2.14 -30.01
N ARG A 622 -23.24 -1.59 -28.84
CA ARG A 622 -22.76 -0.27 -28.40
C ARG A 622 -21.25 -0.26 -28.20
N ASP A 623 -20.68 -1.33 -27.66
CA ASP A 623 -19.24 -1.49 -27.44
C ASP A 623 -18.49 -2.01 -28.68
N TRP A 624 -19.17 -2.75 -29.55
CA TRP A 624 -18.53 -3.54 -30.61
C TRP A 624 -17.63 -2.72 -31.53
N ARG A 625 -17.96 -1.46 -31.78
CA ARG A 625 -17.12 -0.57 -32.61
C ARG A 625 -15.71 -0.40 -32.02
N LEU A 626 -15.61 -0.23 -30.71
CA LEU A 626 -14.34 -0.09 -29.99
C LEU A 626 -13.73 -1.46 -29.66
N HIS A 627 -14.57 -2.40 -29.24
CA HIS A 627 -14.10 -3.72 -28.83
C HIS A 627 -13.52 -4.54 -29.98
N LYS A 628 -14.07 -4.42 -31.20
CA LYS A 628 -13.65 -5.21 -32.37
C LYS A 628 -12.16 -5.03 -32.68
N GLU A 629 -11.62 -3.83 -32.53
CA GLU A 629 -10.22 -3.50 -32.80
C GLU A 629 -9.27 -4.23 -31.84
N LYS A 630 -9.70 -4.37 -30.57
CA LYS A 630 -8.92 -4.94 -29.47
C LYS A 630 -9.23 -6.42 -29.20
N CYS A 631 -10.18 -7.01 -29.93
CA CYS A 631 -10.68 -8.36 -29.69
C CYS A 631 -9.73 -9.43 -30.27
N ARG A 632 -8.77 -9.86 -29.43
CA ARG A 632 -7.81 -10.97 -29.69
C ARG A 632 -8.15 -12.19 -28.82
N PRO A 633 -7.91 -13.44 -29.30
CA PRO A 633 -8.06 -14.66 -28.52
C PRO A 633 -7.43 -14.61 -27.13
#